data_AF-A0A1G1GJF7-F1
#
_entry.id   AF-A0A1G1GJF7-F1
#
_cell.length_a   1.000
_cell.length_b   1.000
_cell.length_c   1.000
_cell.angle_alpha   90.00
_cell.angle_beta   90.00
_cell.angle_gamma   90.00
#
_symmetry.space_group_name_H-M   'P 1'
#
loop_
_entity.id
_entity.type
_entity.pdbx_description
1 polymer ?
#
loop_
_entity_poly.entity_id
_entity_poly.type
_entity_poly.pdbx_seq_one_letter_code
_entity_poly.pdbx_strand_id
1 'polypeptide(L)'
;MLLNRLVQVSLILITIATLASCITPRIYKMVTPFDEREFAPYSGDGTSTIQGQAFLKTRGGEVRYAAGNTVTLIPATSYSREIWQASLRGEFLSNKDPRWYNYVREVIADGFGNFEFKNIPAGEYYIECPIFWEVPGQYGLQSTGAVVKKEIKALPNQTVKLILTQ
;
A
#
# COMPACT_ATOMS: atom_id res chain seq x y z
N MET A 1 -20.82 -12.38 54.36
CA MET A 1 -21.28 -12.23 52.95
C MET A 1 -20.87 -10.90 52.29
N LEU A 2 -20.93 -9.75 52.97
CA LEU A 2 -20.56 -8.44 52.38
C LEU A 2 -19.06 -8.32 52.01
N LEU A 3 -18.16 -8.90 52.81
CA LEU A 3 -16.71 -8.86 52.56
C LEU A 3 -16.29 -9.60 51.27
N ASN A 4 -16.91 -10.74 50.96
CA ASN A 4 -16.67 -11.49 49.71
C ASN A 4 -17.17 -10.74 48.47
N ARG A 5 -18.27 -9.99 48.59
CA ARG A 5 -18.80 -9.17 47.48
C ARG A 5 -17.89 -7.97 47.20
N LEU A 6 -17.30 -7.36 48.22
CA LEU A 6 -16.32 -6.28 48.06
C LEU A 6 -15.01 -6.79 47.42
N VAL A 7 -14.50 -7.96 47.84
CA VAL A 7 -13.31 -8.57 47.22
C VAL A 7 -13.56 -8.97 45.76
N GLN A 8 -14.74 -9.52 45.43
CA GLN A 8 -15.11 -9.84 44.05
C GLN A 8 -15.29 -8.59 43.18
N VAL A 9 -15.89 -7.51 43.70
CA VAL A 9 -16.02 -6.24 42.97
C VAL A 9 -14.65 -5.62 42.71
N SER A 10 -13.73 -5.67 43.69
CA SER A 10 -12.35 -5.19 43.52
C SER A 10 -11.55 -6.02 42.51
N LEU A 11 -11.73 -7.35 42.46
CA LEU A 11 -11.08 -8.21 41.46
C LEU A 11 -11.57 -7.90 40.03
N ILE A 12 -12.86 -7.63 39.86
CA ILE A 12 -13.45 -7.27 38.56
C ILE A 12 -12.94 -5.90 38.09
N LEU A 13 -12.81 -4.92 38.98
CA LEU A 13 -12.30 -3.58 38.67
C LEU A 13 -10.81 -3.59 38.23
N ILE A 14 -9.98 -4.45 38.82
CA ILE A 14 -8.56 -4.58 38.46
C ILE A 14 -8.39 -5.26 37.09
N THR A 15 -9.31 -6.14 36.71
CA THR A 15 -9.24 -6.88 35.42
C THR A 15 -9.64 -6.01 34.22
N ILE A 16 -10.44 -4.96 34.43
CA ILE A 16 -10.83 -4.01 33.37
C ILE A 16 -9.69 -3.02 33.05
N ALA A 17 -8.80 -2.74 34.01
CA ALA A 17 -7.74 -1.73 33.87
C ALA A 17 -6.55 -2.16 32.98
N THR A 18 -6.42 -3.44 32.61
CA THR A 18 -5.27 -3.96 31.84
C THR A 18 -5.51 -4.06 30.33
N LEU A 19 -6.69 -3.68 29.83
CA LEU A 19 -7.04 -3.80 28.40
C LEU A 19 -6.73 -2.55 27.56
N ALA A 20 -6.10 -1.52 28.13
CA ALA A 20 -5.70 -0.32 27.40
C ALA A 20 -4.33 -0.50 26.70
N SER A 21 -4.19 -1.50 25.83
CA SER A 21 -3.09 -1.51 24.86
C SER A 21 -3.44 -0.59 23.70
N CYS A 22 -3.00 0.67 23.77
CA CYS A 22 -3.01 1.55 22.61
C CYS A 22 -2.08 0.99 21.53
N ILE A 23 -2.66 0.63 20.38
CA ILE A 23 -1.89 0.34 19.15
C ILE A 23 -1.40 1.70 18.62
N THR A 24 -0.16 2.08 18.96
CA THR A 24 0.48 3.27 18.39
C THR A 24 1.00 2.95 16.99
N PRO A 25 0.74 3.79 15.96
CA PRO A 25 1.28 3.57 14.63
C PRO A 25 2.81 3.57 14.68
N ARG A 26 3.45 2.61 14.01
CA ARG A 26 4.91 2.56 13.89
C ARG A 26 5.36 3.65 12.93
N ILE A 27 5.86 4.75 13.49
CA ILE A 27 6.48 5.83 12.72
C ILE A 27 7.92 5.43 12.42
N TYR A 28 8.27 5.37 11.14
CA TYR A 28 9.61 5.14 10.66
C TYR A 28 10.19 6.44 10.06
N LYS A 29 11.44 6.73 10.41
CA LYS A 29 12.19 7.87 9.88
C LYS A 29 13.20 7.35 8.89
N MET A 30 13.08 7.79 7.65
CA MET A 30 13.98 7.41 6.57
C MET A 30 15.40 7.88 6.85
N VAL A 31 16.37 7.03 6.52
CA VAL A 31 17.80 7.32 6.63
C VAL A 31 18.47 7.48 5.27
N THR A 32 17.88 6.95 4.19
CA THR A 32 18.41 7.12 2.84
C THR A 32 18.12 8.53 2.34
N PRO A 33 19.13 9.31 1.93
CA PRO A 33 18.93 10.64 1.39
C PRO A 33 18.31 10.56 -0.01
N PHE A 34 17.56 11.59 -0.38
CA PHE A 34 17.06 11.73 -1.74
C PHE A 34 18.21 12.10 -2.69
N ASP A 35 18.47 11.26 -3.69
CA ASP A 35 19.48 11.50 -4.73
C ASP A 35 18.83 11.61 -6.12
N GLU A 36 18.72 12.83 -6.62
CA GLU A 36 18.13 13.15 -7.93
C GLU A 36 18.76 12.35 -9.08
N ARG A 37 20.04 11.97 -8.97
CA ARG A 37 20.77 11.25 -10.04
C ARG A 37 20.22 9.86 -10.28
N GLU A 38 19.70 9.21 -9.24
CA GLU A 38 19.04 7.90 -9.39
C GLU A 38 17.66 8.01 -10.05
N PHE A 39 17.00 9.16 -9.89
CA PHE A 39 15.69 9.44 -10.45
C PHE A 39 15.75 10.01 -11.87
N ALA A 40 16.85 10.68 -12.23
CA ALA A 40 17.04 11.31 -13.54
C ALA A 40 16.69 10.39 -14.74
N PRO A 41 17.06 9.10 -14.78
CA PRO A 41 16.71 8.20 -15.89
C PRO A 41 15.20 7.92 -16.04
N TYR A 42 14.42 8.16 -14.98
CA TYR A 42 12.98 7.97 -14.93
C TYR A 42 12.20 9.25 -15.25
N SER A 43 12.91 10.36 -15.48
CA SER A 43 12.36 11.63 -15.92
C SER A 43 11.90 11.56 -17.37
N GLY A 44 10.77 12.20 -17.69
CA GLY A 44 10.30 12.34 -19.07
C GLY A 44 9.77 11.05 -19.67
N ASP A 45 9.66 11.02 -20.99
CA ASP A 45 9.01 9.93 -21.71
C ASP A 45 10.02 8.86 -22.17
N GLY A 46 9.60 7.60 -22.04
CA GLY A 46 10.28 6.45 -22.63
C GLY A 46 9.44 5.77 -23.71
N THR A 47 9.78 4.53 -24.04
CA THR A 47 9.13 3.77 -25.12
C THR A 47 8.41 2.51 -24.64
N SER A 48 8.39 2.27 -23.33
CA SER A 48 7.76 1.08 -22.75
C SER A 48 6.31 1.36 -22.36
N THR A 49 5.49 0.31 -22.35
CA THR A 49 4.11 0.34 -21.84
C THR A 49 3.98 -0.70 -20.73
N ILE A 50 3.33 -0.32 -19.64
CA ILE A 50 2.99 -1.24 -18.54
C ILE A 50 1.48 -1.26 -18.44
N GLN A 51 0.88 -2.41 -18.62
CA GLN A 51 -0.56 -2.58 -18.52
C GLN A 51 -0.92 -3.83 -17.72
N GLY A 52 -2.11 -3.84 -17.16
CA GLY A 52 -2.53 -4.95 -16.34
C GLY A 52 -3.94 -4.82 -15.80
N GLN A 53 -4.27 -5.76 -14.91
CA GLN A 53 -5.51 -5.76 -14.17
C GLN A 53 -5.20 -5.92 -12.68
N ALA A 54 -5.83 -5.08 -11.84
CA ALA A 54 -5.71 -5.09 -10.40
C ALA A 54 -7.01 -5.58 -9.75
N PHE A 55 -6.91 -6.56 -8.85
CA PHE A 55 -8.03 -7.07 -8.08
C PHE A 55 -7.55 -7.79 -6.81
N LEU A 56 -8.49 -8.02 -5.89
CA LEU A 56 -8.34 -8.97 -4.78
C LEU A 56 -9.41 -10.06 -4.88
N LYS A 57 -9.16 -11.19 -4.22
CA LYS A 57 -10.18 -12.22 -4.01
C LYS A 57 -10.60 -12.24 -2.56
N THR A 58 -11.91 -12.27 -2.31
CA THR A 58 -12.42 -12.56 -0.97
C THR A 58 -12.10 -14.01 -0.62
N ARG A 59 -12.17 -14.36 0.68
CA ARG A 59 -12.06 -15.77 1.11
C ARG A 59 -13.12 -16.68 0.45
N GLY A 60 -14.27 -16.12 0.07
CA GLY A 60 -15.34 -16.82 -0.64
C GLY A 60 -15.11 -16.96 -2.15
N GLY A 61 -14.00 -16.46 -2.69
CA GLY A 61 -13.65 -16.57 -4.12
C GLY A 61 -14.22 -15.47 -5.01
N GLU A 62 -15.02 -14.55 -4.47
CA GLU A 62 -15.50 -13.37 -5.21
C GLU A 62 -14.33 -12.46 -5.57
N VAL A 63 -14.31 -11.98 -6.81
CA VAL A 63 -13.31 -11.03 -7.30
C VAL A 63 -13.78 -9.60 -7.00
N ARG A 64 -12.90 -8.82 -6.35
CA ARG A 64 -13.06 -7.39 -6.10
C ARG A 64 -12.05 -6.64 -6.98
N TYR A 65 -12.52 -6.17 -8.13
CA TYR A 65 -11.72 -5.34 -9.02
C TYR A 65 -11.37 -4.01 -8.36
N ALA A 66 -10.21 -3.46 -8.73
CA ALA A 66 -9.74 -2.15 -8.31
C ALA A 66 -10.48 -0.99 -9.01
N ALA A 67 -11.80 -1.09 -9.16
CA ALA A 67 -12.59 -0.19 -9.99
C ALA A 67 -12.55 1.25 -9.44
N GLY A 68 -12.00 2.18 -10.22
CA GLY A 68 -11.84 3.58 -9.81
C GLY A 68 -10.69 3.82 -8.82
N ASN A 69 -9.87 2.82 -8.53
CA ASN A 69 -8.75 2.95 -7.61
C ASN A 69 -7.52 3.48 -8.36
N THR A 70 -6.71 4.29 -7.67
CA THR A 70 -5.42 4.73 -8.19
C THR A 70 -4.42 3.58 -8.20
N VAL A 71 -3.80 3.37 -9.35
CA VAL A 71 -2.62 2.51 -9.50
C VAL A 71 -1.41 3.44 -9.57
N THR A 72 -0.43 3.17 -8.72
CA THR A 72 0.75 4.01 -8.54
C THR A 72 1.99 3.26 -9.03
N LEU A 73 2.79 3.90 -9.86
CA LEU A 73 4.05 3.39 -10.40
C LEU A 73 5.21 4.26 -9.90
N ILE A 74 6.19 3.62 -9.28
CA ILE A 74 7.28 4.27 -8.55
C ILE A 74 8.61 3.73 -9.06
N PRO A 75 9.55 4.58 -9.50
CA PRO A 75 10.91 4.15 -9.84
C PRO A 75 11.61 3.44 -8.69
N ALA A 76 12.27 2.30 -8.97
CA ALA A 76 12.94 1.47 -7.97
C ALA A 76 14.36 1.95 -7.65
N THR A 77 14.48 3.18 -7.13
CA THR A 77 15.73 3.76 -6.62
C THR A 77 16.04 3.28 -5.20
N SER A 78 17.24 3.58 -4.68
CA SER A 78 17.62 3.31 -3.29
C SER A 78 16.65 3.98 -2.30
N TYR A 79 16.28 5.24 -2.56
CA TYR A 79 15.31 6.00 -1.78
C TYR A 79 13.90 5.37 -1.80
N SER A 80 13.38 5.06 -3.00
CA SER A 80 12.07 4.41 -3.13
C SER A 80 12.05 3.00 -2.54
N ARG A 81 13.18 2.29 -2.54
CA ARG A 81 13.30 0.97 -1.92
C ARG A 81 13.13 1.03 -0.41
N GLU A 82 13.68 2.03 0.27
CA GLU A 82 13.42 2.23 1.70
C GLU A 82 11.93 2.49 1.97
N ILE A 83 11.29 3.32 1.14
CA ILE A 83 9.83 3.57 1.21
C ILE A 83 9.04 2.28 1.02
N TRP A 84 9.39 1.50 0.00
CA TRP A 84 8.77 0.23 -0.32
C TRP A 84 8.84 -0.74 0.85
N GLN A 85 10.03 -0.91 1.43
CA GLN A 85 10.25 -1.81 2.56
C GLN A 85 9.51 -1.36 3.83
N ALA A 86 9.47 -0.07 4.13
CA ALA A 86 8.66 0.48 5.22
C ALA A 86 7.17 0.20 5.01
N SER A 87 6.68 0.41 3.78
CA SER A 87 5.28 0.15 3.43
C SER A 87 4.91 -1.33 3.55
N LEU A 88 5.81 -2.26 3.17
CA LEU A 88 5.62 -3.71 3.38
C LEU A 88 5.50 -4.10 4.86
N ARG A 89 6.14 -3.33 5.76
CA ARG A 89 6.03 -3.50 7.22
C ARG A 89 4.84 -2.78 7.84
N GLY A 90 4.05 -2.04 7.05
CA GLY A 90 2.95 -1.21 7.55
C GLY A 90 3.43 0.00 8.36
N GLU A 91 4.63 0.51 8.09
CA GLU A 91 5.21 1.66 8.79
C GLU A 91 4.84 2.97 8.11
N PHE A 92 4.56 4.00 8.92
CA PHE A 92 4.28 5.34 8.44
C PHE A 92 5.55 6.18 8.41
N LEU A 93 5.80 6.81 7.26
CA LEU A 93 6.98 7.62 7.05
C LEU A 93 6.73 9.08 7.44
N SER A 94 7.64 9.67 8.20
CA SER A 94 7.51 11.05 8.71
C SER A 94 8.28 12.11 7.91
N ASN A 95 9.24 11.71 7.06
CA ASN A 95 10.21 12.61 6.44
C ASN A 95 10.45 12.32 4.94
N LYS A 96 9.39 11.99 4.19
CA LYS A 96 9.50 11.85 2.73
C LYS A 96 9.87 13.20 2.10
N ASP A 97 10.89 13.20 1.25
CA ASP A 97 11.28 14.36 0.45
C ASP A 97 10.19 14.64 -0.59
N PRO A 98 9.64 15.86 -0.65
CA PRO A 98 8.58 16.19 -1.61
C PRO A 98 8.94 15.97 -3.08
N ARG A 99 10.23 16.04 -3.44
CA ARG A 99 10.69 15.84 -4.83
C ARG A 99 10.43 14.43 -5.33
N TRP A 100 10.30 13.46 -4.43
CA TRP A 100 9.96 12.08 -4.78
C TRP A 100 8.65 11.98 -5.57
N TYR A 101 7.65 12.80 -5.23
CA TYR A 101 6.35 12.79 -5.91
C TYR A 101 6.43 13.20 -7.39
N ASN A 102 7.47 13.93 -7.81
CA ASN A 102 7.66 14.31 -9.22
C ASN A 102 7.97 13.09 -10.12
N TYR A 103 8.37 11.98 -9.52
CA TYR A 103 8.76 10.75 -10.21
C TYR A 103 7.71 9.65 -10.12
N VAL A 104 6.68 9.86 -9.30
CA VAL A 104 5.56 8.95 -9.15
C VAL A 104 4.59 9.19 -10.30
N ARG A 105 4.16 8.09 -10.94
CA ARG A 105 3.11 8.14 -11.96
C ARG A 105 1.87 7.45 -11.43
N GLU A 106 0.72 8.01 -11.75
CA GLU A 106 -0.57 7.49 -11.31
C GLU A 106 -1.53 7.38 -12.48
N VAL A 107 -2.34 6.33 -12.47
CA VAL A 107 -3.48 6.16 -13.37
C VAL A 107 -4.66 5.61 -12.57
N ILE A 108 -5.88 5.91 -13.01
CA ILE A 108 -7.09 5.37 -12.39
C ILE A 108 -7.48 4.10 -13.16
N ALA A 109 -7.67 3.00 -12.44
CA ALA A 109 -8.12 1.75 -13.04
C ALA A 109 -9.61 1.83 -13.46
N ASP A 110 -9.95 1.18 -14.57
CA ASP A 110 -11.31 1.14 -15.10
C ASP A 110 -12.27 0.28 -14.24
N GLY A 111 -13.52 0.15 -14.67
CA GLY A 111 -14.55 -0.62 -13.94
C GLY A 111 -14.23 -2.11 -13.75
N PHE A 112 -13.28 -2.66 -14.52
CA PHE A 112 -12.79 -4.03 -14.42
C PHE A 112 -11.37 -4.09 -13.84
N GLY A 113 -10.89 -2.99 -13.24
CA GLY A 113 -9.56 -2.92 -12.64
C GLY A 113 -8.43 -2.89 -13.66
N ASN A 114 -8.69 -2.66 -14.95
CA ASN A 114 -7.63 -2.55 -15.95
C ASN A 114 -6.95 -1.18 -15.84
N PHE A 115 -5.64 -1.16 -16.06
CA PHE A 115 -4.83 0.05 -16.04
C PHE A 115 -3.74 0.01 -17.10
N GLU A 116 -3.28 1.17 -17.55
CA GLU A 116 -2.24 1.31 -18.55
C GLU A 116 -1.38 2.56 -18.30
N PHE A 117 -0.08 2.36 -18.21
CA PHE A 117 0.95 3.40 -18.20
C PHE A 117 1.68 3.38 -19.56
N LYS A 118 1.66 4.51 -20.26
CA LYS A 118 2.36 4.71 -21.54
C LYS A 118 3.61 5.54 -21.37
N ASN A 119 4.48 5.48 -22.37
CA ASN A 119 5.69 6.29 -22.48
C ASN A 119 6.59 6.17 -21.24
N ILE A 120 6.77 4.95 -20.75
CA ILE A 120 7.54 4.69 -19.54
C ILE A 120 9.01 4.47 -19.90
N PRO A 121 9.95 5.18 -19.26
CA PRO A 121 11.38 4.89 -19.39
C PRO A 121 11.70 3.44 -19.04
N ALA A 122 12.70 2.86 -19.69
CA ALA A 122 13.17 1.55 -19.30
C ALA A 122 13.80 1.60 -17.90
N GLY A 123 13.52 0.59 -17.07
CA GLY A 123 13.97 0.57 -15.68
C GLY A 123 13.21 -0.42 -14.82
N GLU A 124 13.48 -0.35 -13.52
CA GLU A 124 12.82 -1.17 -12.51
C GLU A 124 11.85 -0.29 -11.73
N TYR A 125 10.68 -0.83 -11.41
CA TYR A 125 9.59 -0.10 -10.79
C TYR A 125 8.90 -0.92 -9.72
N TYR A 126 8.38 -0.23 -8.71
CA TYR A 126 7.36 -0.71 -7.81
C TYR A 126 6.00 -0.26 -8.34
N ILE A 127 5.04 -1.18 -8.38
CA ILE A 127 3.65 -0.88 -8.68
C ILE A 127 2.77 -1.29 -7.51
N GLU A 128 1.85 -0.40 -7.14
CA GLU A 128 0.91 -0.67 -6.07
C GLU A 128 -0.50 -0.14 -6.38
N CYS A 129 -1.50 -0.78 -5.80
CA CYS A 129 -2.88 -0.33 -5.86
C CYS A 129 -3.57 -0.68 -4.53
N PRO A 130 -4.05 0.30 -3.74
CA PRO A 130 -4.87 0.05 -2.58
C PRO A 130 -6.25 -0.43 -3.01
N ILE A 131 -6.70 -1.59 -2.53
CA ILE A 131 -8.03 -2.14 -2.82
C ILE A 131 -8.71 -2.43 -1.49
N PHE A 132 -9.65 -1.57 -1.10
CA PHE A 132 -10.42 -1.69 0.13
C PHE A 132 -11.91 -1.56 -0.15
N TRP A 133 -12.73 -2.28 0.60
CA TRP A 133 -14.18 -2.22 0.55
C TRP A 133 -14.76 -2.46 1.94
N GLU A 134 -16.03 -2.11 2.12
CA GLU A 134 -16.72 -2.30 3.38
C GLU A 134 -17.54 -3.59 3.36
N VAL A 135 -17.52 -4.31 4.49
CA VAL A 135 -18.35 -5.48 4.74
C VAL A 135 -19.14 -5.27 6.02
N PRO A 136 -20.37 -5.82 6.14
CA PRO A 136 -21.10 -5.80 7.40
C PRO A 136 -20.32 -6.55 8.50
N GLY A 137 -20.15 -5.90 9.64
CA GLY A 137 -19.61 -6.47 10.87
C GLY A 137 -20.55 -6.27 12.06
N GLN A 138 -20.18 -6.83 13.22
CA GLN A 138 -21.02 -6.85 14.43
C GLN A 138 -21.47 -5.44 14.90
N TYR A 139 -20.65 -4.41 14.64
CA TYR A 139 -20.88 -3.05 15.11
C TYR A 139 -21.05 -2.03 13.98
N GLY A 140 -21.36 -2.49 12.76
CA GLY A 140 -21.47 -1.65 11.56
C GLY A 140 -20.55 -2.09 10.45
N LEU A 141 -20.26 -1.19 9.51
CA LEU A 141 -19.39 -1.47 8.38
C LEU A 141 -17.93 -1.57 8.82
N GLN A 142 -17.24 -2.59 8.32
CA GLN A 142 -15.81 -2.82 8.56
C GLN A 142 -15.07 -2.77 7.23
N SER A 143 -14.01 -1.95 7.17
CA SER A 143 -13.12 -1.92 6.01
C SER A 143 -12.26 -3.18 5.97
N THR A 144 -12.20 -3.81 4.80
CA THR A 144 -11.35 -4.96 4.51
C THR A 144 -10.70 -4.78 3.13
N GLY A 145 -9.65 -5.54 2.87
CA GLY A 145 -8.87 -5.43 1.65
C GLY A 145 -7.38 -5.33 1.95
N ALA A 146 -6.62 -4.93 0.94
CA ALA A 146 -5.17 -4.80 1.04
C ALA A 146 -4.62 -3.90 -0.07
N VAL A 147 -3.36 -3.50 0.09
CA VAL A 147 -2.59 -2.91 -1.00
C VAL A 147 -1.94 -4.04 -1.79
N VAL A 148 -2.32 -4.22 -3.05
CA VAL A 148 -1.64 -5.14 -3.96
C VAL A 148 -0.37 -4.48 -4.47
N LYS A 149 0.73 -5.23 -4.49
CA LYS A 149 2.09 -4.71 -4.63
C LYS A 149 2.93 -5.63 -5.50
N LYS A 150 3.73 -5.10 -6.42
CA LYS A 150 4.64 -5.89 -7.26
C LYS A 150 5.87 -5.10 -7.68
N GLU A 151 6.99 -5.80 -7.83
CA GLU A 151 8.19 -5.28 -8.49
C GLU A 151 8.18 -5.70 -9.96
N ILE A 152 8.49 -4.78 -10.87
CA ILE A 152 8.49 -5.03 -12.30
C ILE A 152 9.71 -4.42 -12.97
N LYS A 153 10.08 -4.98 -14.12
CA LYS A 153 11.14 -4.45 -14.98
C LYS A 153 10.57 -4.19 -16.36
N ALA A 154 10.79 -2.98 -16.86
CA ALA A 154 10.42 -2.57 -18.21
C ALA A 154 11.68 -2.37 -19.05
N LEU A 155 11.78 -3.09 -20.15
CA LEU A 155 12.84 -2.93 -21.15
C LEU A 155 12.40 -1.94 -22.25
N PRO A 156 13.32 -1.32 -23.00
CA PRO A 156 12.96 -0.42 -24.09
C PRO A 156 12.04 -1.10 -25.12
N ASN A 157 11.02 -0.37 -25.60
CA ASN A 157 10.02 -0.85 -26.57
C ASN A 157 9.22 -2.09 -26.11
N GLN A 158 9.19 -2.37 -24.81
CA GLN A 158 8.48 -3.51 -24.26
C GLN A 158 7.06 -3.12 -23.82
N THR A 159 6.11 -4.00 -24.07
CA THR A 159 4.82 -4.00 -23.38
C THR A 159 4.83 -5.04 -22.27
N VAL A 160 4.86 -4.59 -21.01
CA VAL A 160 4.75 -5.45 -19.83
C VAL A 160 3.27 -5.64 -19.53
N LYS A 161 2.82 -6.91 -19.51
CA LYS A 161 1.48 -7.30 -19.05
C LYS A 161 1.57 -7.93 -17.67
N LEU A 162 0.81 -7.44 -16.70
CA LEU A 162 0.79 -8.03 -15.37
C LEU A 162 -0.62 -8.19 -14.79
N ILE A 163 -0.75 -9.17 -13.90
CA ILE A 163 -1.87 -9.27 -12.96
C ILE A 163 -1.37 -8.80 -11.60
N LEU A 164 -2.08 -7.84 -10.99
CA LEU A 164 -1.76 -7.24 -9.72
C LEU A 164 -2.78 -7.69 -8.66
N THR A 165 -2.43 -8.75 -7.94
CA THR A 165 -3.21 -9.38 -6.85
C THR A 165 -2.25 -9.88 -5.77
N GLN A 166 -2.77 -10.17 -4.57
CA GLN A 166 -2.10 -10.99 -3.55
C GLN A 166 -2.46 -12.47 -3.70
#